data_AF-A0A2D6U0R9-F1
#
_entry.id   AF-A0A2D6U0R9-F1
#
_cell.length_a   1.000
_cell.length_b   1.000
_cell.length_c   1.000
_cell.angle_alpha   90.00
_cell.angle_beta   90.00
_cell.angle_gamma   90.00
#
_symmetry.space_group_name_H-M   'P 1'
#
loop_
_entity.id
_entity.type
_entity.pdbx_description
1 polymer ?
#
loop_
_entity_poly.entity_id
_entity_poly.type
_entity_poly.pdbx_seq_one_letter_code
_entity_poly.pdbx_strand_id
1 'polypeptide(L)'
;MGSIFLLIKELGFPIAVALGGGFFIFFIVKYILGSVTAQVKSIHGIIMGLNNRVKTMNNDIIKIDAQMNDALGLEPDTDRIARADGKIDARKD
;
A
#
# COMPACT_ATOMS: atom_id res chain seq x y z
N MET A 1 60.94 11.43 -11.70
CA MET A 1 59.62 11.46 -12.35
C MET A 1 58.72 10.25 -12.04
N GLY A 2 59.19 9.14 -11.46
CA GLY A 2 58.30 8.01 -11.09
C GLY A 2 57.62 8.15 -9.71
N SER A 3 58.27 8.84 -8.77
CA SER A 3 57.84 8.89 -7.36
C SER A 3 56.55 9.67 -7.13
N ILE A 4 56.30 10.74 -7.90
CA ILE A 4 55.09 11.58 -7.80
C ILE A 4 53.84 10.80 -8.24
N PHE A 5 53.94 10.00 -9.30
CA PHE A 5 52.83 9.15 -9.74
C PHE A 5 52.52 8.02 -8.75
N LEU A 6 53.54 7.50 -8.06
CA LEU A 6 53.38 6.49 -7.01
C LEU A 6 52.65 7.06 -5.79
N LEU A 7 53.01 8.29 -5.40
CA LEU A 7 52.39 9.01 -4.29
C LEU A 7 50.94 9.41 -4.60
N ILE A 8 50.66 9.88 -5.82
CA ILE A 8 49.30 10.15 -6.30
C ILE A 8 48.46 8.87 -6.33
N LYS A 9 49.06 7.72 -6.68
CA LYS A 9 48.35 6.43 -6.71
C LYS A 9 48.03 5.92 -5.30
N GLU A 10 48.97 6.01 -4.36
CA GLU A 10 48.77 5.58 -2.97
C GLU A 10 47.76 6.44 -2.21
N LEU A 11 47.67 7.75 -2.51
CA LEU A 11 46.69 8.65 -1.88
C LEU A 11 45.36 8.70 -2.66
N GLY A 12 45.40 8.64 -3.99
CA GLY A 12 44.21 8.74 -4.84
C GLY A 12 43.31 7.52 -4.75
N PHE A 13 43.88 6.31 -4.62
CA PHE A 13 43.10 5.07 -4.50
C PHE A 13 42.22 5.03 -3.24
N PRO A 14 42.73 5.27 -2.01
CA PRO A 14 41.89 5.27 -0.81
C PRO A 14 40.86 6.40 -0.80
N ILE A 15 41.17 7.58 -1.35
CA ILE A 15 40.19 8.68 -1.48
C ILE A 15 39.06 8.31 -2.44
N ALA A 16 39.39 7.71 -3.60
CA ALA A 16 38.39 7.24 -4.55
C ALA A 16 37.52 6.12 -3.97
N VAL A 17 38.11 5.19 -3.22
CA VAL A 17 37.38 4.11 -2.54
C VAL A 17 36.49 4.65 -1.42
N ALA A 18 36.96 5.63 -0.64
CA ALA A 18 36.17 6.26 0.41
C ALA A 18 34.95 7.02 -0.16
N LEU A 19 35.15 7.78 -1.24
CA LEU A 19 34.07 8.49 -1.92
C LEU A 19 33.09 7.52 -2.60
N GLY A 20 33.60 6.48 -3.27
CA GLY A 20 32.77 5.44 -3.88
C GLY A 20 31.96 4.65 -2.85
N GLY A 21 32.59 4.25 -1.74
CA GLY A 21 31.94 3.54 -0.64
C GLY A 21 30.89 4.40 0.09
N GLY A 22 31.21 5.66 0.35
CA GLY A 22 30.25 6.60 0.96
C GLY A 22 29.03 6.83 0.08
N PHE A 23 29.22 7.01 -1.23
CA PHE A 23 28.13 7.14 -2.19
C PHE A 23 27.30 5.85 -2.29
N PHE A 24 27.96 4.69 -2.26
CA PHE A 24 27.31 3.39 -2.32
C PHE A 24 26.38 3.13 -1.12
N ILE A 25 26.79 3.50 0.09
CA ILE A 25 25.96 3.38 1.30
C ILE A 25 24.69 4.22 1.16
N PHE A 26 24.80 5.44 0.65
CA PHE A 26 23.64 6.29 0.39
C PHE A 26 22.65 5.64 -0.59
N PHE A 27 23.16 5.00 -1.65
CA PHE A 27 22.34 4.26 -2.61
C PHE A 27 21.57 3.10 -1.95
N ILE A 28 22.22 2.31 -1.09
CA ILE A 28 21.57 1.19 -0.39
C ILE A 28 20.45 1.69 0.51
N VAL A 29 20.71 2.71 1.34
CA VAL A 29 19.70 3.25 2.26
C VAL A 29 18.49 3.77 1.49
N LYS A 30 18.72 4.50 0.39
CA LYS A 30 17.65 4.99 -0.48
C LYS A 30 16.87 3.85 -1.15
N TYR A 31 17.56 2.81 -1.60
CA TYR A 31 16.94 1.65 -2.23
C TYR A 31 16.05 0.88 -1.25
N ILE A 32 16.54 0.60 -0.04
CA ILE A 32 15.77 -0.09 1.01
C ILE A 32 14.53 0.73 1.37
N LEU A 33 14.69 2.04 1.60
CA LEU A 33 13.57 2.90 1.98
C LEU A 33 12.50 2.98 0.88
N GLY A 34 12.94 3.09 -0.38
CA GLY A 34 12.03 3.06 -1.54
C GLY A 34 11.30 1.71 -1.67
N SER A 35 12.02 0.60 -1.53
CA SER A 35 11.46 -0.76 -1.60
C SER A 35 10.39 -0.99 -0.53
N VAL A 36 10.70 -0.68 0.74
CA VAL A 36 9.75 -0.84 1.84
C VAL A 36 8.54 0.08 1.66
N THR A 37 8.74 1.33 1.24
CA THR A 37 7.63 2.25 0.97
C THR A 37 6.70 1.74 -0.13
N ALA A 38 7.25 1.14 -1.20
CA ALA A 38 6.46 0.55 -2.28
C ALA A 38 5.63 -0.65 -1.79
N GLN A 39 6.23 -1.52 -0.97
CA GLN A 39 5.52 -2.66 -0.37
C GLN A 39 4.35 -2.20 0.51
N VAL A 40 4.57 -1.19 1.38
CA VAL A 40 3.52 -0.63 2.23
C VAL A 40 2.38 -0.05 1.39
N LYS A 41 2.68 0.67 0.31
CA LYS A 41 1.67 1.20 -0.61
C LYS A 41 0.86 0.08 -1.30
N SER A 42 1.51 -1.01 -1.69
CA SER A 42 0.84 -2.17 -2.29
C SER A 42 -0.16 -2.79 -1.30
N ILE A 43 0.27 -3.04 -0.06
CA ILE A 43 -0.60 -3.59 1.00
C ILE A 43 -1.76 -2.64 1.28
N HIS A 44 -1.51 -1.33 1.35
CA HIS A 44 -2.56 -0.34 1.53
C HIS A 44 -3.61 -0.41 0.40
N GLY A 45 -3.19 -0.58 -0.85
CA GLY A 45 -4.11 -0.78 -1.98
C GLY A 45 -4.95 -2.06 -1.85
N ILE A 46 -4.34 -3.17 -1.42
CA ILE A 46 -5.06 -4.42 -1.16
C ILE A 46 -6.09 -4.24 -0.04
N ILE A 47 -5.70 -3.61 1.08
CA ILE A 47 -6.60 -3.33 2.21
C ILE A 47 -7.76 -2.44 1.78
N MET A 48 -7.50 -1.40 0.97
CA MET A 48 -8.56 -0.55 0.44
C MET A 48 -9.54 -1.35 -0.43
N GLY A 49 -9.02 -2.22 -1.30
CA GLY A 49 -9.83 -3.11 -2.13
C GLY A 49 -10.68 -4.07 -1.29
N LEU A 50 -10.11 -4.66 -0.24
CA LEU A 50 -10.84 -5.54 0.68
C LEU A 50 -11.90 -4.76 1.48
N ASN A 51 -11.59 -3.57 1.95
CA ASN A 51 -12.55 -2.71 2.67
C ASN A 51 -13.76 -2.39 1.78
N ASN A 52 -13.56 -2.12 0.50
CA ASN A 52 -14.67 -1.93 -0.44
C ASN A 52 -15.52 -3.20 -0.59
N ARG A 53 -14.90 -4.38 -0.68
CA ARG A 53 -15.63 -5.65 -0.74
C ARG A 53 -16.45 -5.92 0.52
N VAL A 54 -15.90 -5.62 1.71
CA VAL A 54 -16.64 -5.74 2.98
C VAL A 54 -17.84 -4.79 3.00
N LYS A 55 -17.68 -3.57 2.50
CA LYS A 55 -18.79 -2.60 2.40
C LYS A 55 -19.87 -3.05 1.41
N THR A 56 -19.49 -3.56 0.24
CA THR A 56 -20.45 -4.14 -0.71
C THR A 56 -21.18 -5.33 -0.10
N MET A 57 -20.46 -6.25 0.56
CA MET A 57 -21.07 -7.41 1.22
C MET A 57 -22.04 -6.99 2.33
N ASN A 58 -21.72 -5.95 3.11
CA ASN A 58 -22.62 -5.43 4.13
C ASN A 58 -23.95 -4.96 3.51
N ASN A 59 -23.88 -4.21 2.40
CA ASN A 59 -25.06 -3.77 1.67
C ASN A 59 -25.87 -4.95 1.10
N ASP A 60 -25.20 -5.95 0.54
CA ASP A 60 -25.86 -7.15 0.00
C ASP A 60 -26.59 -7.94 1.09
N ILE A 61 -25.98 -8.10 2.27
CA ILE A 61 -26.61 -8.77 3.42
C ILE A 61 -27.89 -8.04 3.85
N ILE A 62 -27.86 -6.72 3.92
CA ILE A 62 -29.04 -5.92 4.27
C ILE A 62 -30.15 -6.09 3.23
N LYS A 63 -29.78 -6.11 1.95
CA LYS A 63 -30.75 -6.34 0.86
C LYS A 63 -31.37 -7.73 0.95
N ILE A 64 -30.58 -8.77 1.21
CA ILE A 64 -31.06 -10.15 1.38
C ILE A 64 -32.03 -10.23 2.56
N ASP A 65 -31.68 -9.63 3.69
CA ASP A 65 -32.52 -9.60 4.90
C ASP A 65 -33.86 -8.91 4.64
N ALA A 66 -33.86 -7.78 3.93
CA ALA A 66 -35.09 -7.09 3.52
C ALA A 66 -35.96 -7.95 2.59
N GLN A 67 -35.35 -8.64 1.62
CA GLN A 67 -36.07 -9.54 0.70
C GLN A 67 -36.62 -10.79 1.41
N MET A 68 -35.87 -11.34 2.37
CA MET A 68 -36.34 -12.46 3.19
C MET A 68 -37.51 -12.06 4.08
N ASN A 69 -37.47 -10.87 4.69
CA ASN A 69 -38.58 -10.36 5.48
C ASN A 69 -39.84 -10.17 4.63
N ASP A 70 -39.71 -9.60 3.43
CA ASP A 70 -40.83 -9.48 2.47
C ASP A 70 -41.40 -10.86 2.07
N ALA A 71 -40.54 -11.82 1.76
CA ALA A 71 -40.96 -13.18 1.41
C ALA A 71 -41.64 -13.94 2.56
N LEU A 72 -41.28 -13.64 3.82
CA LEU A 72 -41.85 -14.23 5.02
C LEU A 72 -43.03 -13.42 5.59
N GLY A 73 -43.37 -12.27 4.99
CA GLY A 73 -44.41 -11.37 5.49
C GLY A 73 -44.07 -10.68 6.81
N LEU A 74 -42.79 -10.59 7.15
CA LEU A 74 -42.28 -9.91 8.35
C LEU A 74 -41.89 -8.47 7.99
N GLU A 75 -42.09 -7.53 8.91
CA GLU A 75 -41.64 -6.15 8.69
C GLU A 75 -40.11 -6.10 8.62
N PRO A 76 -39.53 -5.52 7.56
CA PRO A 76 -38.09 -5.30 7.47
C PRO A 76 -37.61 -4.41 8.61
N ASP A 77 -36.44 -4.72 9.18
CA ASP A 77 -35.78 -3.85 10.17
C ASP A 77 -35.28 -2.56 9.51
N THR A 78 -36.18 -1.57 9.45
CA THR A 78 -35.96 -0.26 8.82
C THR A 78 -34.90 0.56 9.56
N ASP A 79 -34.69 0.32 10.85
CA ASP A 79 -33.64 0.96 11.64
C ASP A 79 -32.24 0.48 11.21
N ARG A 80 -32.08 -0.82 10.93
CA ARG A 80 -30.83 -1.35 10.34
C ARG A 80 -30.59 -0.85 8.92
N ILE A 81 -31.64 -0.73 8.11
CA ILE A 81 -31.55 -0.21 6.74
C ILE A 81 -31.18 1.29 6.74
N ALA A 82 -31.76 2.09 7.65
CA ALA A 82 -31.48 3.52 7.77
C ALA A 82 -30.08 3.82 8.34
N ARG A 83 -29.53 2.91 9.15
CA ARG A 83 -28.17 3.02 9.71
C ARG A 83 -27.08 2.41 8.82
N ALA A 84 -27.47 1.60 7.84
CA ALA A 84 -26.54 1.09 6.86
C ALA A 84 -25.97 2.27 6.08
N ASP A 85 -24.66 2.49 6.21
CA ASP A 85 -23.95 3.55 5.50
C ASP A 85 -24.13 3.32 4.00
N GLY A 86 -25.02 4.10 3.39
CA GLY A 86 -25.56 3.93 2.04
C GLY A 86 -24.51 4.21 0.98
N LYS A 87 -23.51 3.34 0.86
CA LYS A 87 -22.71 3.28 -0.35
C LYS A 87 -23.49 2.50 -1.41
N ILE A 88 -24.00 3.25 -2.38
CA ILE A 88 -24.35 2.74 -3.70
C ILE A 88 -23.16 1.92 -4.18
N ASP A 89 -23.41 0.66 -4.53
CA ASP A 89 -22.42 -0.22 -5.11
C ASP A 89 -21.59 0.54 -6.16
N ALA A 90 -20.28 0.58 -5.98
CA ALA A 90 -19.37 1.24 -6.92
C ALA A 90 -19.26 0.45 -8.23
N ARG A 91 -19.79 -0.77 -8.28
CA ARG A 91 -20.13 -1.47 -9.52
C ARG A 91 -21.45 -0.95 -10.05
N LYS A 92 -21.36 0.20 -10.72
CA LYS A 92 -22.39 0.66 -11.66
C LYS A 92 -21.97 0.22 -13.06
N ASP A 93 -21.92 -1.10 -13.24
CA ASP A 93 -21.96 -1.81 -14.52
C ASP A 93 -23.25 -2.63 -14.60
#